data_AF-A0A285NQR5-F1
#
_entry.id   AF-A0A285NQR5-F1
#
_cell.length_a   1.000
_cell.length_b   1.000
_cell.length_c   1.000
_cell.angle_alpha   90.00
_cell.angle_beta   90.00
_cell.angle_gamma   90.00
#
_symmetry.space_group_name_H-M   'P 1'
#
loop_
_entity.id
_entity.type
_entity.pdbx_description
1 polymer ?
#
loop_
_entity_poly.entity_id
_entity_poly.type
_entity_poly.pdbx_seq_one_letter_code
_entity_poly.pdbx_strand_id
1 'polypeptide(L)'
;MVIPSEQSKDYYKHFEEVVNKLFGGLSVEQFGPANYDDFDDIQKAMRSALKELQSRGYKKSEIIVGITGGTSAFSVVASALTLPSKMALSYYTQNVGKVVYVNIEPVENK
;
A
#
# COMPACT_ATOMS: atom_id res chain seq x y z
N MET A 1 -6.05 3.72 -2.72
CA MET A 1 -6.41 3.48 -1.30
C MET A 1 -5.18 3.71 -0.43
N VAL A 2 -5.36 4.35 0.72
CA VAL A 2 -4.31 4.68 1.71
C VAL A 2 -4.73 4.10 3.05
N ILE A 3 -3.80 3.46 3.76
CA ILE A 3 -4.01 2.93 5.11
C ILE A 3 -3.22 3.81 6.10
N PRO A 4 -3.79 4.88 6.66
CA PRO A 4 -3.05 5.76 7.57
C PRO A 4 -2.83 5.13 8.94
N SER A 5 -1.84 5.63 9.67
CA SER A 5 -1.74 5.39 11.11
C SER A 5 -2.75 6.25 11.88
N GLU A 6 -2.98 5.95 13.15
CA GLU A 6 -3.79 6.81 14.03
C GLU A 6 -3.28 8.26 14.07
N GLN A 7 -1.96 8.45 14.02
CA GLN A 7 -1.33 9.77 14.06
C GLN A 7 -1.50 10.54 12.74
N SER A 8 -1.61 9.85 11.61
CA SER A 8 -1.65 10.47 10.28
C SER A 8 -3.05 10.51 9.67
N LYS A 9 -4.08 10.02 10.35
CA LYS A 9 -5.44 9.93 9.80
C LYS A 9 -6.01 11.29 9.38
N ASP A 10 -5.71 12.34 10.14
CA ASP A 10 -6.20 13.69 9.86
C ASP A 10 -5.44 14.35 8.68
N TYR A 11 -4.26 13.83 8.33
CA TYR A 11 -3.50 14.29 7.16
C TYR A 11 -4.11 13.81 5.83
N TYR A 12 -5.02 12.83 5.87
CA TYR A 12 -5.66 12.25 4.68
C TYR A 12 -6.27 13.32 3.77
N LYS A 13 -7.01 14.29 4.35
CA LYS A 13 -7.66 15.35 3.58
C LYS A 13 -6.63 16.19 2.82
N HIS A 14 -5.52 16.54 3.46
CA HIS A 14 -4.46 17.31 2.81
C HIS A 14 -3.78 16.50 1.70
N PHE A 15 -3.54 15.20 1.95
CA PHE A 15 -3.01 14.30 0.93
C PHE A 15 -3.93 14.20 -0.30
N GLU A 16 -5.23 14.00 -0.09
CA GLU A 16 -6.23 13.97 -1.16
C GLU A 16 -6.25 15.27 -1.97
N GLU A 17 -6.22 16.44 -1.30
CA GLU A 17 -6.16 17.74 -1.96
C GLU A 17 -4.90 17.89 -2.84
N VAL A 18 -3.74 17.44 -2.37
CA VAL A 18 -2.49 17.47 -3.14
C VAL A 18 -2.57 16.55 -4.36
N VAL A 19 -3.03 15.31 -4.17
CA VAL A 19 -3.16 14.35 -5.29
C VAL A 19 -4.12 14.86 -6.35
N ASN A 20 -5.28 15.38 -5.94
CA ASN A 20 -6.29 15.90 -6.87
C ASN A 20 -5.79 17.11 -7.66
N LYS A 21 -4.98 17.99 -7.05
CA LYS A 21 -4.36 19.12 -7.76
C LYS A 21 -3.31 18.69 -8.78
N LEU A 22 -2.54 17.64 -8.49
CA LEU A 22 -1.43 17.19 -9.33
C LEU A 22 -1.87 16.24 -10.45
N PHE A 23 -2.84 15.37 -10.18
CA PHE A 23 -3.15 14.22 -11.03
C PHE A 23 -4.66 14.08 -11.31
N GLY A 24 -5.37 15.19 -11.48
CA GLY A 24 -6.84 15.25 -11.55
C GLY A 24 -7.52 14.04 -12.22
N GLY A 25 -8.58 13.53 -11.57
CA GLY A 25 -9.27 12.31 -11.99
C GLY A 25 -8.85 11.04 -11.26
N LEU A 26 -7.90 11.11 -10.31
CA LEU A 26 -7.60 10.02 -9.39
C LEU A 26 -8.60 9.99 -8.22
N SER A 27 -9.11 8.79 -7.91
CA SER A 27 -9.81 8.53 -6.66
C SER A 27 -8.80 8.21 -5.57
N VAL A 28 -8.77 9.03 -4.52
CA VAL A 28 -8.07 8.71 -3.28
C VAL A 28 -9.10 8.21 -2.29
N GLU A 29 -8.79 7.12 -1.60
CA GLU A 29 -9.68 6.51 -0.63
C GLU A 29 -8.90 6.13 0.62
N GLN A 30 -9.49 6.35 1.78
CA GLN A 30 -8.93 5.97 3.08
C GLN A 30 -9.47 4.61 3.51
N PHE A 31 -8.62 3.77 4.08
CA PHE A 31 -9.00 2.53 4.75
C PHE A 31 -8.32 2.44 6.11
N GLY A 32 -9.08 2.38 7.21
CA GLY A 32 -8.53 2.41 8.57
C GLY A 32 -8.85 3.71 9.32
N PRO A 33 -8.08 4.06 10.37
CA PRO A 33 -6.64 3.84 10.57
C PRO A 33 -6.21 2.44 11.05
N ALA A 34 -4.89 2.19 11.02
CA ALA A 34 -4.25 1.02 11.64
C ALA A 34 -3.23 1.47 12.71
N ASN A 35 -3.04 0.66 13.75
CA ASN A 35 -1.96 0.83 14.71
C ASN A 35 -0.64 0.34 14.10
N TYR A 36 0.28 1.27 13.82
CA TYR A 36 1.55 0.95 13.17
C TYR A 36 2.60 0.33 14.12
N ASP A 37 2.31 0.27 15.42
CA ASP A 37 3.14 -0.40 16.42
C ASP A 37 2.69 -1.85 16.67
N ASP A 38 1.57 -2.27 16.06
CA ASP A 38 1.01 -3.63 16.19
C ASP A 38 1.04 -4.34 14.83
N PHE A 39 1.85 -5.40 14.75
CA PHE A 39 2.01 -6.20 13.53
C PHE A 39 0.69 -6.84 13.07
N ASP A 40 -0.12 -7.34 14.01
CA ASP A 40 -1.36 -8.05 13.70
C ASP A 40 -2.42 -7.07 13.16
N ASP A 41 -2.44 -5.85 13.70
CA ASP A 41 -3.36 -4.82 13.22
C ASP A 41 -2.98 -4.32 11.82
N ILE A 42 -1.69 -4.09 11.54
CA ILE A 42 -1.21 -3.79 10.18
C ILE A 42 -1.61 -4.93 9.21
N GLN A 43 -1.37 -6.18 9.60
CA GLN A 43 -1.68 -7.33 8.76
C GLN A 43 -3.17 -7.40 8.45
N LYS A 44 -4.02 -7.20 9.47
CA LYS A 44 -5.48 -7.20 9.34
C LYS A 44 -5.94 -6.07 8.42
N ALA A 45 -5.44 -4.85 8.62
CA ALA A 45 -5.79 -3.69 7.80
C ALA A 45 -5.41 -3.92 6.33
N MET A 46 -4.17 -4.35 6.06
CA MET A 46 -3.69 -4.67 4.71
C MET A 46 -4.52 -5.76 4.04
N ARG A 47 -4.80 -6.88 4.72
CA ARG A 47 -5.62 -7.96 4.16
C ARG A 47 -7.04 -7.50 3.85
N SER A 48 -7.60 -6.62 4.66
CA SER A 48 -8.96 -6.12 4.49
C SER A 48 -9.05 -5.13 3.32
N ALA A 49 -8.11 -4.20 3.24
CA ALA A 49 -7.94 -3.29 2.09
C ALA A 49 -7.77 -4.06 0.77
N LEU A 50 -6.91 -5.09 0.75
CA LEU A 50 -6.72 -5.92 -0.44
C LEU A 50 -7.99 -6.70 -0.82
N LYS A 51 -8.70 -7.28 0.16
CA LYS A 51 -9.98 -7.95 -0.10
C LYS A 51 -11.02 -7.00 -0.67
N GLU A 52 -11.07 -5.76 -0.20
CA GLU A 52 -11.98 -4.74 -0.71
C GLU A 52 -11.64 -4.33 -2.15
N LEU A 53 -10.37 -4.16 -2.48
CA LEU A 53 -9.98 -3.95 -3.88
C LEU A 53 -10.39 -5.15 -4.75
N GLN A 54 -10.17 -6.36 -4.28
CA GLN A 54 -10.55 -7.56 -5.04
C GLN A 54 -12.08 -7.69 -5.19
N SER A 55 -12.88 -7.32 -4.19
CA SER A 55 -14.36 -7.37 -4.28
C SER A 55 -14.91 -6.34 -5.27
N ARG A 56 -14.18 -5.24 -5.51
CA ARG A 56 -14.47 -4.25 -6.54
C ARG A 56 -14.01 -4.66 -7.95
N GLY A 57 -13.43 -5.85 -8.09
CA GLY A 57 -13.04 -6.43 -9.38
C GLY A 57 -11.57 -6.26 -9.77
N TYR A 58 -10.74 -5.64 -8.92
CA TYR A 58 -9.31 -5.50 -9.20
C TYR A 58 -8.61 -6.85 -9.10
N LYS A 59 -7.83 -7.20 -10.12
CA LYS A 59 -6.96 -8.39 -10.09
C LYS A 59 -5.72 -8.10 -9.26
N LYS A 60 -5.15 -9.14 -8.64
CA LYS A 60 -3.87 -9.00 -7.90
C LYS A 60 -2.76 -8.38 -8.76
N SER A 61 -2.68 -8.74 -10.03
CA SER A 61 -1.71 -8.18 -11.00
C SER A 61 -1.88 -6.70 -11.30
N GLU A 62 -3.03 -6.11 -10.95
CA GLU A 62 -3.32 -4.69 -11.16
C GLU A 62 -3.07 -3.87 -9.88
N ILE A 63 -2.79 -4.54 -8.75
CA ILE A 63 -2.57 -3.89 -7.46
C ILE A 63 -1.07 -3.65 -7.26
N ILE A 64 -0.74 -2.39 -7.00
CA ILE A 64 0.61 -1.94 -6.64
C ILE A 64 0.58 -1.44 -5.19
N VAL A 65 1.39 -2.04 -4.33
CA VAL A 65 1.50 -1.70 -2.91
C VAL A 65 2.69 -0.76 -2.71
N GLY A 66 2.42 0.50 -2.38
CA GLY A 66 3.45 1.50 -2.08
C GLY A 66 3.87 1.47 -0.61
N ILE A 67 5.17 1.37 -0.32
CA ILE A 67 5.72 1.30 1.05
C ILE A 67 6.72 2.42 1.36
N THR A 68 6.81 3.45 0.53
CA THR A 68 7.68 4.62 0.80
C THR A 68 7.29 5.33 2.09
N GLY A 69 5.99 5.44 2.35
CA GLY A 69 5.44 6.07 3.54
C GLY A 69 5.15 5.03 4.62
N GLY A 70 5.27 5.44 5.88
CA GLY A 70 4.96 4.61 7.04
C GLY A 70 6.19 4.18 7.83
N THR A 71 6.01 3.17 8.68
CA THR A 71 7.08 2.61 9.52
C THR A 71 7.75 1.42 8.84
N SER A 72 8.92 1.04 9.35
CA SER A 72 9.59 -0.21 8.95
C SER A 72 8.70 -1.43 9.19
N ALA A 73 7.92 -1.45 10.28
CA ALA A 73 6.97 -2.53 10.56
C ALA A 73 5.91 -2.65 9.46
N PHE A 74 5.31 -1.52 9.06
CA PHE A 74 4.35 -1.50 7.95
C PHE A 74 4.97 -2.02 6.65
N SER A 75 6.18 -1.54 6.32
CA SER A 75 6.91 -1.92 5.12
C SER A 75 7.20 -3.42 5.07
N VAL A 76 7.60 -4.02 6.19
CA VAL A 76 7.86 -5.46 6.31
C VAL A 76 6.58 -6.26 6.10
N VAL A 77 5.48 -5.91 6.77
CA VAL A 77 4.19 -6.60 6.61
C VAL A 77 3.68 -6.50 5.18
N ALA A 78 3.69 -5.29 4.62
CA ALA A 78 3.24 -5.04 3.26
C ALA A 78 4.07 -5.85 2.25
N SER A 79 5.40 -5.90 2.40
CA SER A 79 6.27 -6.71 1.56
C SER A 79 5.96 -8.20 1.70
N ALA A 80 5.84 -8.72 2.92
CA ALA A 80 5.57 -10.14 3.17
C ALA A 80 4.23 -10.61 2.58
N LEU A 81 3.21 -9.75 2.55
CA LEU A 81 1.92 -10.04 1.92
C LEU A 81 1.94 -9.89 0.40
N THR A 82 2.85 -9.08 -0.14
CA THR A 82 2.93 -8.74 -1.57
C THR A 82 3.82 -9.69 -2.35
N LEU A 83 5.00 -10.03 -1.83
CA LEU A 83 6.00 -10.84 -2.54
C LEU A 83 5.54 -12.25 -2.97
N PRO A 84 4.82 -13.05 -2.15
CA PRO A 84 4.34 -14.36 -2.59
C PRO A 84 3.06 -14.27 -3.44
N SER A 85 2.66 -13.06 -3.84
CA SER A 85 1.43 -12.81 -4.57
C SER A 85 1.74 -12.27 -5.97
N LYS A 86 0.77 -12.32 -6.87
CA LYS A 86 0.90 -11.69 -8.21
C LYS A 86 0.82 -10.15 -8.17
N MET A 87 1.00 -9.51 -7.02
CA MET A 87 0.94 -8.05 -6.84
C MET A 87 2.34 -7.45 -6.99
N ALA A 88 2.42 -6.17 -7.33
CA ALA A 88 3.70 -5.44 -7.36
C ALA A 88 3.89 -4.62 -6.07
N LEU A 89 5.13 -4.51 -5.61
CA LEU A 89 5.53 -3.60 -4.55
C LEU A 89 6.22 -2.38 -5.15
N SER A 90 6.02 -1.18 -4.59
CA SER A 90 6.77 0.02 -4.99
C SER A 90 7.30 0.82 -3.80
N TYR A 91 8.46 1.44 -3.98
CA TYR A 91 9.05 2.35 -3.01
C TYR A 91 9.93 3.42 -3.70
N TYR A 92 10.13 4.55 -3.04
CA TYR A 92 10.97 5.65 -3.53
C TYR A 92 12.34 5.64 -2.85
N THR A 93 13.39 5.67 -3.67
CA THR A 93 14.78 5.73 -3.22
C THR A 93 15.20 7.19 -3.03
N GLN A 94 15.47 7.60 -1.80
CA GLN A 94 15.90 8.99 -1.52
C GLN A 94 17.27 9.32 -2.13
N ASN A 95 18.22 8.38 -2.07
CA ASN A 95 19.59 8.60 -2.54
C ASN A 95 19.71 8.74 -4.06
N VAL A 96 18.79 8.15 -4.82
CA VAL A 96 18.86 8.09 -6.30
C VAL A 96 17.71 8.84 -6.96
N GLY A 97 16.68 9.22 -6.19
CA GLY A 97 15.51 9.96 -6.68
C GLY A 97 14.63 9.15 -7.63
N LYS A 98 14.45 7.85 -7.39
CA LYS A 98 13.71 6.95 -8.29
C LYS A 98 12.67 6.11 -7.56
N VAL A 99 11.54 5.86 -8.23
CA VAL A 99 10.56 4.85 -7.83
C VAL A 99 11.03 3.48 -8.34
N VAL A 100 11.14 2.52 -7.43
CA VAL A 100 11.49 1.13 -7.72
C VAL A 100 10.22 0.29 -7.66
N TYR A 101 10.03 -0.57 -8.65
CA TYR A 101 8.98 -1.57 -8.68
C TYR A 101 9.59 -2.96 -8.51
N VAL A 102 9.06 -3.73 -7.58
CA VAL A 102 9.47 -5.12 -7.32
C VAL A 102 8.28 -6.00 -7.64
N ASN A 103 8.43 -6.83 -8.67
CA ASN A 103 7.49 -7.89 -9.03
C ASN A 103 8.26 -9.21 -8.96
N ILE A 104 7.90 -10.06 -8.00
CA ILE A 104 8.47 -11.40 -7.88
C ILE A 104 7.40 -12.38 -8.33
N GLU A 105 7.62 -13.01 -9.48
CA GLU A 105 6.77 -14.11 -9.88
C GLU A 105 7.04 -15.31 -8.95
N PRO A 106 6.01 -15.92 -8.34
CA PRO A 106 6.20 -17.13 -7.56
C PRO A 106 6.82 -18.20 -8.44
N VAL A 107 7.94 -18.80 -7.99
CA VAL A 107 8.51 -19.95 -8.66
C VAL A 107 7.49 -21.09 -8.56
N GLU A 108 6.92 -21.49 -9.70
CA GLU A 108 6.07 -22.69 -9.77
C GLU A 108 6.95 -23.89 -9.42
N ASN A 109 6.81 -24.42 -8.20
CA ASN A 109 7.36 -25.74 -7.88
C ASN A 109 6.56 -26.76 -8.69
N LYS A 110 7.17 -27.27 -9.76
CA LYS A 110 6.69 -28.43 -10.52
C LYS A 110 6.73 -29.69 -9.70
#